data_AF-A0A0C3BQG2-F1
#
_entry.id   AF-A0A0C3BQG2-F1
#
_cell.length_a   1.000
_cell.length_b   1.000
_cell.length_c   1.000
_cell.angle_alpha   90.00
_cell.angle_beta   90.00
_cell.angle_gamma   90.00
#
_symmetry.space_group_name_H-M   'P 1'
#
loop_
_entity.id
_entity.type
_entity.pdbx_description
1 polymer ?
#
loop_
_entity_poly.entity_id
_entity_poly.type
_entity_poly.pdbx_seq_one_letter_code
_entity_poly.pdbx_strand_id
1 'polypeptide(L)'
;MNLYLPRLTILGRSIILISVLVLFNVACWVAAALSFKPHDSGESSGIMGLAMLAWTIGLRHALDADHISAIDNATRGLISLGQLPTTCGLFFSLGHSTIVVAFIVAIAISSDIYDRVGGFSDVGGIIGAAVSGSFLFIIGVVNSVILVRIIKDRRRGITADSMGREHKHSTIVMRILAPVTRIVDRPWKMYPVGVLFGLGFDTASSIALLAVSALAKRDAYGNGISSASIVILPLLFTAGMTLVDSLDSVLML
;
A
#
# COMPACT_ATOMS: atom_id res chain seq x y z
N MET A 1 29.96 -17.89 -17.68
CA MET A 1 28.89 -17.73 -18.69
C MET A 1 27.96 -16.63 -18.20
N ASN A 2 28.18 -15.38 -18.62
CA ASN A 2 27.32 -14.26 -18.23
C ASN A 2 26.02 -14.37 -19.04
N LEU A 3 24.95 -14.87 -18.42
CA LEU A 3 23.62 -14.78 -18.99
C LEU A 3 23.24 -13.29 -19.07
N TYR A 4 23.36 -12.70 -20.26
CA TYR A 4 22.73 -11.45 -20.59
C TYR A 4 21.21 -11.69 -20.58
N LEU A 5 20.58 -11.56 -19.42
CA LEU A 5 19.14 -11.41 -19.34
C LEU A 5 18.77 -10.17 -20.19
N PRO A 6 17.92 -10.31 -21.21
CA PRO A 6 17.51 -9.17 -22.01
C PRO A 6 16.91 -8.12 -21.07
N ARG A 7 17.39 -6.86 -21.17
CA ARG A 7 16.79 -5.76 -20.41
C ARG A 7 15.37 -5.57 -20.91
N LEU A 8 14.41 -6.15 -20.18
CA LEU A 8 12.99 -5.99 -20.45
C LEU A 8 12.64 -4.51 -20.57
N THR A 9 11.88 -4.17 -21.62
CA THR A 9 11.30 -2.85 -21.83
C THR A 9 10.38 -2.49 -20.66
N ILE A 10 10.04 -1.21 -20.49
CA ILE A 10 9.10 -0.74 -19.46
C ILE A 10 7.80 -1.55 -19.54
N LEU A 11 7.25 -1.65 -20.75
CA LEU A 11 6.03 -2.42 -21.03
C LEU A 11 6.19 -3.90 -20.65
N GLY A 12 7.32 -4.54 -20.95
CA GLY A 12 7.57 -5.93 -20.55
C GLY A 12 7.63 -6.12 -19.04
N ARG A 13 8.29 -5.20 -18.32
CA ARG A 13 8.34 -5.24 -16.84
C ARG A 13 6.98 -5.02 -16.21
N SER A 14 6.21 -4.06 -16.74
CA SER A 14 4.86 -3.75 -16.28
C SER A 14 3.91 -4.92 -16.51
N ILE A 15 3.93 -5.54 -17.70
CA ILE A 15 3.09 -6.72 -17.99
C ILE A 15 3.42 -7.87 -17.05
N ILE A 16 4.70 -8.17 -16.83
CA ILE A 16 5.10 -9.25 -15.92
C ILE A 16 4.61 -8.95 -14.50
N LEU A 17 4.82 -7.74 -14.00
CA LEU A 17 4.40 -7.34 -12.66
C LEU A 17 2.88 -7.49 -12.49
N ILE A 18 2.09 -6.88 -13.39
CA ILE A 18 0.63 -6.93 -13.32
C ILE A 18 0.13 -8.36 -13.46
N SER A 19 0.72 -9.16 -14.36
CA SER A 19 0.35 -10.56 -14.54
C SER A 19 0.58 -11.37 -13.26
N VAL A 20 1.72 -11.18 -12.59
CA VAL A 20 2.02 -11.82 -11.29
C VAL A 20 1.03 -11.39 -10.22
N LEU A 21 0.65 -10.11 -10.17
CA LEU A 21 -0.30 -9.60 -9.18
C LEU A 21 -1.74 -10.06 -9.41
N VAL A 22 -2.14 -10.20 -10.68
CA VAL A 22 -3.42 -10.81 -11.04
C VAL A 22 -3.45 -12.28 -10.64
N LEU A 23 -2.37 -13.02 -10.93
CA LEU A 23 -2.24 -14.42 -10.49
C LEU A 23 -2.28 -14.54 -8.97
N PHE A 24 -1.61 -13.63 -8.25
CA PHE A 24 -1.67 -13.57 -6.79
C PHE A 24 -3.09 -13.32 -6.27
N ASN A 25 -3.81 -12.37 -6.87
CA ASN A 25 -5.22 -12.12 -6.54
C ASN A 25 -6.09 -13.36 -6.76
N VAL A 26 -5.95 -14.02 -7.92
CA VAL A 26 -6.66 -15.27 -8.22
C VAL A 26 -6.32 -16.35 -7.19
N ALA A 27 -5.05 -16.51 -6.83
CA ALA A 27 -4.62 -17.48 -5.82
C ALA A 27 -5.24 -17.19 -4.44
N CYS A 28 -5.29 -15.93 -4.01
CA CYS A 28 -5.95 -15.54 -2.76
C CYS A 28 -7.45 -15.84 -2.77
N TRP A 29 -8.14 -15.56 -3.88
CA TRP A 29 -9.56 -15.87 -4.04
C TRP A 29 -9.84 -17.37 -4.10
N VAL A 30 -8.99 -18.15 -4.77
CA VAL A 30 -9.06 -19.62 -4.77
C VAL A 30 -8.83 -20.16 -3.37
N ALA A 31 -7.84 -19.66 -2.63
CA ALA A 31 -7.60 -20.04 -1.25
C ALA A 31 -8.82 -19.74 -0.36
N ALA A 32 -9.43 -18.56 -0.50
CA ALA A 32 -10.67 -18.22 0.19
C ALA A 32 -11.82 -19.18 -0.16
N ALA A 33 -12.01 -19.50 -1.44
CA ALA A 33 -13.05 -20.44 -1.88
C ALA A 33 -12.85 -21.86 -1.35
N LEU A 34 -11.59 -22.32 -1.27
CA LEU A 34 -11.26 -23.64 -0.73
C LEU A 34 -11.40 -23.69 0.80
N SER A 35 -11.00 -22.64 1.50
CA SER A 35 -11.10 -22.54 2.96
C SER A 35 -12.52 -22.35 3.46
N PHE A 36 -13.39 -21.70 2.67
CA PHE A 36 -14.80 -21.45 3.01
C PHE A 36 -15.76 -22.31 2.19
N LYS A 37 -15.32 -23.51 1.77
CA LYS A 37 -16.11 -24.42 0.94
C LYS A 37 -17.48 -24.67 1.61
N PRO A 38 -18.61 -24.52 0.90
CA PRO A 38 -19.93 -24.69 1.49
C PRO A 38 -20.10 -26.12 2.01
N HIS A 39 -20.14 -26.29 3.32
CA HIS A 39 -20.75 -27.47 3.93
C HIS A 39 -22.24 -27.17 4.05
N ASP A 40 -23.06 -27.75 3.15
CA ASP A 40 -24.52 -27.96 3.09
C ASP A 40 -25.56 -27.09 3.85
N SER A 41 -25.20 -26.00 4.53
CA SER A 41 -26.12 -25.23 5.38
C SER A 41 -25.83 -23.74 5.36
N GLY A 42 -25.90 -23.07 4.21
CA GLY A 42 -26.19 -21.62 4.05
C GLY A 42 -25.30 -20.55 4.75
N GLU A 43 -24.42 -20.91 5.69
CA GLU A 43 -23.68 -19.99 6.56
C GLU A 43 -22.35 -19.53 5.95
N SER A 44 -21.80 -20.26 4.96
CA SER A 44 -20.56 -19.87 4.27
C SER A 44 -20.69 -18.54 3.52
N SER A 45 -21.92 -18.12 3.19
CA SER A 45 -22.20 -16.84 2.53
C SER A 45 -21.76 -15.64 3.36
N GLY A 46 -21.75 -15.76 4.69
CA GLY A 46 -21.42 -14.67 5.59
C GLY A 46 -19.93 -14.32 5.66
N ILE A 47 -19.04 -15.29 5.48
CA ILE A 47 -17.58 -15.09 5.55
C ILE A 47 -17.04 -14.69 4.18
N MET A 48 -17.58 -15.25 3.10
CA MET A 48 -17.25 -14.80 1.75
C MET A 48 -17.58 -13.31 1.54
N GLY A 49 -18.67 -12.82 2.17
CA GLY A 49 -18.96 -11.39 2.23
C GLY A 49 -17.89 -10.57 2.94
N LEU A 50 -17.34 -11.06 4.06
CA LEU A 50 -16.23 -10.40 4.77
C LEU A 50 -14.94 -10.44 3.95
N ALA A 51 -14.66 -11.54 3.25
CA ALA A 51 -13.54 -11.66 2.31
C ALA A 51 -13.64 -10.64 1.16
N MET A 52 -14.84 -10.48 0.59
CA MET A 52 -15.12 -9.47 -0.42
C MET A 52 -14.98 -8.03 0.11
N LEU A 53 -15.43 -7.78 1.33
CA LEU A 53 -15.23 -6.49 2.00
C LEU A 53 -13.74 -6.20 2.25
N ALA A 54 -12.98 -7.18 2.73
CA ALA A 54 -11.54 -7.02 2.95
C ALA A 54 -10.79 -6.68 1.65
N TRP A 55 -11.12 -7.39 0.55
CA TRP A 55 -10.55 -7.11 -0.76
C TRP A 55 -10.93 -5.72 -1.29
N THR A 56 -12.21 -5.33 -1.20
CA THR A 56 -12.67 -4.00 -1.65
C THR A 56 -12.12 -2.86 -0.79
N ILE A 57 -11.95 -3.06 0.50
CA ILE A 57 -11.24 -2.12 1.39
C ILE A 57 -9.78 -1.98 0.96
N GLY A 58 -9.10 -3.08 0.60
CA GLY A 58 -7.75 -3.05 0.05
C GLY A 58 -7.63 -2.23 -1.23
N LEU A 59 -8.56 -2.47 -2.18
CA LEU A 59 -8.64 -1.67 -3.42
C LEU A 59 -8.91 -0.19 -3.15
N ARG A 60 -9.88 0.12 -2.27
CA ARG A 60 -10.24 1.50 -1.92
C ARG A 60 -9.07 2.21 -1.24
N HIS A 61 -8.43 1.54 -0.29
CA HIS A 61 -7.37 2.15 0.51
C HIS A 61 -6.15 2.51 -0.34
N ALA A 62 -5.81 1.69 -1.33
CA ALA A 62 -4.79 2.04 -2.33
C ALA A 62 -5.11 3.30 -3.16
N LEU A 63 -6.39 3.71 -3.22
CA LEU A 63 -6.80 4.95 -3.88
C LEU A 63 -6.77 6.17 -2.96
N ASP A 64 -6.38 6.01 -1.69
CA ASP A 64 -6.25 7.13 -0.79
C ASP A 64 -5.12 8.07 -1.26
N ALA A 65 -5.34 9.37 -1.06
CA ALA A 65 -4.47 10.41 -1.60
C ALA A 65 -3.04 10.32 -1.06
N ASP A 66 -2.86 9.72 0.10
CA ASP A 66 -1.60 9.54 0.77
C ASP A 66 -0.72 8.48 0.06
N HIS A 67 -1.32 7.39 -0.40
CA HIS A 67 -0.65 6.36 -1.18
C HIS A 67 -0.27 6.87 -2.57
N ILE A 68 -1.24 7.42 -3.30
CA ILE A 68 -1.02 7.98 -4.65
C ILE A 68 0.08 9.04 -4.59
N SER A 69 0.02 9.98 -3.64
CA SER A 69 1.03 11.05 -3.55
C SER A 69 2.42 10.53 -3.17
N ALA A 70 2.54 9.51 -2.32
CA ALA A 70 3.81 8.92 -1.96
C ALA A 70 4.43 8.13 -3.12
N ILE A 71 3.63 7.30 -3.80
CA ILE A 71 4.06 6.47 -4.93
C ILE A 71 4.40 7.32 -6.14
N ASP A 72 3.56 8.30 -6.50
CA ASP A 72 3.82 9.22 -7.61
C ASP A 72 5.11 10.00 -7.35
N ASN A 73 5.28 10.60 -6.17
CA ASN A 73 6.50 11.36 -5.86
C ASN A 73 7.78 10.52 -5.90
N ALA A 74 7.74 9.30 -5.35
CA ALA A 74 8.89 8.39 -5.41
C ALA A 74 9.21 7.97 -6.85
N THR A 75 8.18 7.66 -7.64
CA THR A 75 8.33 7.25 -9.04
C THR A 75 8.86 8.41 -9.90
N ARG A 76 8.33 9.63 -9.75
CA ARG A 76 8.86 10.89 -10.35
C ARG A 76 10.32 11.11 -9.98
N GLY A 77 10.65 10.95 -8.70
CA GLY A 77 12.01 11.09 -8.18
C GLY A 77 12.98 10.12 -8.84
N LEU A 78 12.60 8.84 -8.93
CA LEU A 78 13.43 7.79 -9.55
C LEU A 78 13.54 7.96 -11.08
N ILE A 79 12.50 8.41 -11.76
CA ILE A 79 12.56 8.79 -13.19
C ILE A 79 13.57 9.93 -13.38
N SER A 80 13.58 10.94 -12.49
CA SER A 80 14.55 12.05 -12.56
C SER A 80 16.00 11.59 -12.35
N LEU A 81 16.21 10.45 -11.67
CA LEU A 81 17.50 9.77 -11.52
C LEU A 81 17.83 8.84 -12.71
N GLY A 82 17.01 8.83 -13.76
CA GLY A 82 17.19 7.98 -14.95
C GLY A 82 16.83 6.52 -14.75
N GLN A 83 16.05 6.18 -13.71
CA GLN A 83 15.59 4.82 -13.45
C GLN A 83 14.21 4.56 -14.07
N LEU A 84 13.86 3.27 -14.18
CA LEU A 84 12.55 2.79 -14.65
C LEU A 84 11.84 2.02 -13.53
N PRO A 85 11.29 2.73 -12.53
CA PRO A 85 10.84 2.16 -11.27
C PRO A 85 9.42 1.56 -11.31
N THR A 86 9.22 0.45 -12.02
CA THR A 86 7.88 -0.18 -12.14
C THR A 86 7.35 -0.79 -10.83
N THR A 87 8.18 -0.94 -9.79
CA THR A 87 7.86 -1.72 -8.57
C THR A 87 7.68 -0.86 -7.31
N CYS A 88 7.65 0.47 -7.42
CA CYS A 88 7.49 1.35 -6.26
C CYS A 88 6.24 1.02 -5.44
N GLY A 89 5.08 0.96 -6.09
CA GLY A 89 3.80 0.66 -5.47
C GLY A 89 3.73 -0.73 -4.87
N LEU A 90 4.37 -1.72 -5.50
CA LEU A 90 4.49 -3.06 -4.92
C LEU A 90 5.24 -3.03 -3.58
N PHE A 91 6.41 -2.39 -3.53
CA PHE A 91 7.19 -2.35 -2.29
C PHE A 91 6.49 -1.54 -1.21
N PHE A 92 5.86 -0.41 -1.59
CA PHE A 92 5.05 0.39 -0.69
C PHE A 92 3.91 -0.42 -0.06
N SER A 93 3.07 -1.05 -0.88
CA SER A 93 1.93 -1.85 -0.43
C SER A 93 2.32 -3.06 0.40
N LEU A 94 3.44 -3.73 0.08
CA LEU A 94 3.97 -4.82 0.90
C LEU A 94 4.43 -4.34 2.29
N GLY A 95 5.11 -3.19 2.34
CA GLY A 95 5.51 -2.56 3.59
C GLY A 95 4.30 -2.22 4.48
N HIS A 96 3.30 -1.56 3.90
CA HIS A 96 2.05 -1.20 4.57
C HIS A 96 1.32 -2.45 5.08
N SER A 97 1.12 -3.42 4.19
CA SER A 97 0.44 -4.69 4.48
C SER A 97 1.13 -5.50 5.57
N THR A 98 2.44 -5.37 5.74
CA THR A 98 3.17 -6.05 6.82
C THR A 98 2.67 -5.62 8.19
N ILE A 99 2.41 -4.32 8.39
CA ILE A 99 1.86 -3.82 9.65
C ILE A 99 0.42 -4.28 9.84
N VAL A 100 -0.39 -4.22 8.79
CA VAL A 100 -1.79 -4.69 8.83
C VAL A 100 -1.87 -6.17 9.22
N VAL A 101 -1.09 -7.03 8.55
CA VAL A 101 -1.03 -8.47 8.85
C VAL A 101 -0.53 -8.70 10.27
N ALA A 102 0.55 -8.02 10.69
CA ALA A 102 1.08 -8.15 12.04
C ALA A 102 0.06 -7.76 13.11
N PHE A 103 -0.71 -6.70 12.87
CA PHE A 103 -1.76 -6.24 13.78
C PHE A 103 -2.89 -7.26 13.91
N ILE A 104 -3.34 -7.84 12.80
CA ILE A 104 -4.41 -8.86 12.81
C ILE A 104 -3.93 -10.15 13.46
N VAL A 105 -2.69 -10.57 13.20
CA VAL A 105 -2.08 -11.73 13.88
C VAL A 105 -1.97 -11.46 15.39
N ALA A 106 -1.55 -10.25 15.79
CA ALA A 106 -1.49 -9.88 17.20
C ALA A 106 -2.88 -9.92 17.87
N ILE A 107 -3.93 -9.47 17.18
CA ILE A 107 -5.31 -9.58 17.67
C ILE A 107 -5.77 -11.03 17.74
N ALA A 108 -5.50 -11.86 16.73
CA ALA A 108 -5.88 -13.27 16.73
C ALA A 108 -5.22 -14.04 17.89
N ILE A 109 -3.95 -13.76 18.18
CA ILE A 109 -3.25 -14.31 19.35
C ILE A 109 -3.83 -13.73 20.65
N SER A 110 -4.15 -12.44 20.67
CA SER A 110 -4.72 -11.78 21.86
C SER A 110 -6.16 -12.18 22.16
N SER A 111 -6.95 -12.57 21.15
CA SER A 111 -8.29 -13.14 21.32
C SER A 111 -8.26 -14.53 21.95
N ASP A 112 -7.16 -15.28 21.82
CA ASP A 112 -6.93 -16.50 22.61
C ASP A 112 -6.49 -16.17 24.06
N ILE A 113 -6.10 -14.93 24.35
CA ILE A 113 -5.56 -14.43 25.64
C ILE A 113 -6.44 -13.29 26.20
N TYR A 114 -7.72 -13.23 25.81
CA TYR A 114 -8.58 -12.04 25.92
C TYR A 114 -8.87 -11.55 27.36
N ASP A 115 -8.42 -12.26 28.39
CA ASP A 115 -8.64 -11.88 29.79
C ASP A 115 -7.58 -10.95 30.41
N ARG A 116 -6.50 -10.54 29.71
CA ARG A 116 -5.39 -9.84 30.40
C ARG A 116 -4.88 -8.50 29.86
N VAL A 117 -5.34 -7.98 28.72
CA VAL A 117 -4.72 -6.76 28.15
C VAL A 117 -5.76 -5.73 27.71
N GLY A 118 -6.27 -4.97 28.68
CA GLY A 118 -6.92 -3.69 28.41
C GLY A 118 -5.87 -2.58 28.24
N GLY A 119 -6.01 -1.78 27.18
CA GLY A 119 -5.49 -0.40 27.19
C GLY A 119 -4.35 -0.01 26.22
N PHE A 120 -4.09 -0.74 25.13
CA PHE A 120 -3.06 -0.33 24.14
C PHE A 120 -3.59 0.22 22.79
N SER A 121 -4.90 0.38 22.63
CA SER A 121 -5.50 0.80 21.35
C SER A 121 -5.30 2.29 21.01
N ASP A 122 -5.32 3.18 21.99
CA ASP A 122 -5.41 4.63 21.70
C ASP A 122 -4.07 5.30 21.41
N VAL A 123 -2.98 4.83 22.02
CA VAL A 123 -1.65 5.46 21.88
C VAL A 123 -1.01 5.16 20.52
N GLY A 124 -1.19 3.93 20.00
CA GLY A 124 -0.65 3.54 18.69
C GLY A 124 -1.28 4.31 17.53
N GLY A 125 -2.59 4.55 17.59
CA GLY A 125 -3.30 5.31 16.57
C GLY A 125 -2.89 6.78 16.50
N ILE A 126 -2.71 7.44 17.64
CA ILE A 126 -2.26 8.82 17.67
C ILE A 126 -0.85 8.96 17.09
N ILE A 127 0.08 8.06 17.45
CA ILE A 127 1.47 8.10 16.94
C ILE A 127 1.50 7.82 15.44
N GLY A 128 0.81 6.78 14.96
CA GLY A 128 0.75 6.43 13.54
C GLY A 128 0.15 7.54 12.68
N ALA A 129 -0.99 8.09 13.10
CA ALA A 129 -1.65 9.20 12.43
C ALA A 129 -0.79 10.47 12.44
N ALA A 130 -0.10 10.76 13.55
CA ALA A 130 0.80 11.92 13.64
C ALA A 130 2.01 11.78 12.73
N VAL A 131 2.65 10.59 12.68
CA VAL A 131 3.81 10.32 11.82
C VAL A 131 3.41 10.36 10.34
N SER A 132 2.36 9.62 9.95
CA SER A 132 1.85 9.61 8.58
C SER A 132 1.36 11.00 8.15
N GLY A 133 0.56 11.67 8.99
CA GLY A 133 0.05 13.02 8.72
C GLY A 133 1.16 14.07 8.60
N SER A 134 2.21 14.00 9.42
CA SER A 134 3.37 14.90 9.31
C SER A 134 4.13 14.66 8.01
N PHE A 135 4.35 13.39 7.63
CA PHE A 135 5.00 13.05 6.37
C PHE A 135 4.19 13.54 5.17
N LEU A 136 2.86 13.35 5.20
CA LEU A 136 1.96 13.82 4.15
C LEU A 136 1.91 15.33 4.05
N PHE A 137 1.91 16.03 5.19
CA PHE A 137 1.95 17.48 5.21
C PHE A 137 3.22 18.00 4.54
N ILE A 138 4.37 17.38 4.83
CA ILE A 138 5.65 17.72 4.18
C ILE A 138 5.56 17.51 2.67
N ILE A 139 5.08 16.34 2.22
CA ILE A 139 4.86 16.04 0.79
C ILE A 139 3.87 17.03 0.14
N GLY A 140 2.79 17.39 0.82
CA GLY A 140 1.80 18.34 0.34
C GLY A 140 2.40 19.73 0.12
N VAL A 141 3.24 20.19 1.05
CA VAL A 141 3.98 21.46 0.91
C VAL A 141 4.96 21.41 -0.26
N VAL A 142 5.73 20.32 -0.37
CA VAL A 142 6.64 20.05 -1.49
C VAL A 142 5.90 20.16 -2.82
N ASN A 143 4.78 19.44 -2.96
CA ASN A 143 3.97 19.41 -4.18
C ASN A 143 3.33 20.77 -4.48
N SER A 144 2.88 21.50 -3.46
CA SER A 144 2.33 22.85 -3.61
C SER A 144 3.37 23.84 -4.15
N VAL A 145 4.62 23.77 -3.67
CA VAL A 145 5.69 24.63 -4.19
C VAL A 145 6.01 24.29 -5.65
N ILE A 146 6.08 23.01 -6.01
CA ILE A 146 6.31 22.57 -7.39
C ILE A 146 5.19 23.09 -8.30
N LEU A 147 3.92 22.97 -7.87
CA LEU A 147 2.76 23.44 -8.62
C LEU A 147 2.83 24.95 -8.88
N VAL A 148 3.09 25.76 -7.85
CA VAL A 148 3.19 27.22 -7.98
C VAL A 148 4.28 27.62 -8.98
N ARG A 149 5.41 26.90 -8.99
CA ARG A 149 6.49 27.14 -9.96
C ARG A 149 6.05 26.83 -11.38
N ILE A 150 5.49 25.64 -11.61
CA ILE A 150 4.99 25.24 -12.93
C ILE A 150 3.98 26.27 -13.47
N ILE A 151 3.07 26.76 -12.61
CA ILE A 151 2.11 27.82 -13.00
C ILE A 151 2.83 29.12 -13.34
N LYS A 152 3.82 29.54 -12.54
CA LYS A 152 4.56 30.78 -12.74
C LYS A 152 5.40 30.75 -14.02
N ASP A 153 6.05 29.62 -14.29
CA ASP A 153 6.89 29.43 -15.47
C ASP A 153 6.04 29.35 -16.74
N ARG A 154 4.89 28.66 -16.68
CA ARG A 154 3.89 28.66 -17.75
C ARG A 154 3.35 30.06 -18.04
N ARG A 155 3.07 30.86 -17.00
CA ARG A 155 2.64 32.27 -17.14
C ARG A 155 3.72 33.18 -17.71
N ARG A 156 5.00 32.84 -17.53
CA ARG A 156 6.15 33.58 -18.09
C ARG A 156 6.50 33.18 -19.52
N GLY A 157 5.78 32.22 -20.12
CA GLY A 157 6.04 31.73 -21.47
C GLY A 157 7.33 30.91 -21.59
N ILE A 158 7.87 30.42 -20.46
CA ILE A 158 9.07 29.57 -20.43
C ILE A 158 8.67 28.21 -21.01
N THR A 159 9.20 27.86 -22.18
CA THR A 159 8.95 26.58 -22.83
C THR A 159 9.75 25.47 -22.16
N ALA A 160 9.25 24.23 -22.20
CA ALA A 160 9.87 23.06 -21.56
C ALA A 160 11.35 22.86 -21.94
N ASP A 161 11.77 23.33 -23.13
CA ASP A 161 13.15 23.26 -23.61
C ASP A 161 14.12 24.18 -22.84
N SER A 162 13.60 25.26 -22.24
CA SER A 162 14.37 26.17 -21.36
C SER A 162 14.41 25.70 -19.89
N MET A 163 13.49 24.84 -19.46
CA MET A 163 13.49 24.24 -18.10
C MET A 163 14.72 23.34 -17.86
N GLY A 164 15.23 22.67 -18.90
CA GLY A 164 16.42 21.81 -18.81
C GLY A 164 17.72 22.55 -18.52
N ARG A 165 17.80 23.86 -18.83
CA ARG A 165 18.98 24.69 -18.57
C ARG A 165 18.87 25.50 -17.27
N GLU A 166 17.67 25.94 -16.86
CA GLU A 166 17.47 26.64 -15.59
C GLU A 166 17.42 25.72 -14.35
N HIS A 167 17.23 24.40 -14.52
CA HIS A 167 17.30 23.45 -13.41
C HIS A 167 18.66 23.41 -12.69
N LYS A 168 19.72 24.00 -13.28
CA LYS A 168 21.01 24.20 -12.63
C LYS A 168 21.02 25.32 -11.58
N HIS A 169 20.11 26.30 -11.66
CA HIS A 169 19.95 27.33 -10.64
C HIS A 169 18.87 26.91 -9.62
N SER A 170 19.19 25.81 -8.94
CA SER A 170 18.45 25.26 -7.79
C SER A 170 18.18 26.34 -6.75
N THR A 171 16.97 26.89 -6.77
CA THR A 171 16.42 27.69 -5.68
C THR A 171 16.52 26.91 -4.36
N ILE A 172 16.80 27.60 -3.26
CA ILE A 172 16.92 27.09 -1.87
C ILE A 172 15.91 25.97 -1.52
N VAL A 173 14.69 26.02 -2.04
CA VAL A 173 13.66 24.98 -1.82
C VAL A 173 14.00 23.62 -2.45
N MET A 174 14.63 23.56 -3.63
CA MET A 174 15.12 22.30 -4.23
C MET A 174 16.21 21.67 -3.36
N ARG A 175 17.01 22.49 -2.66
CA ARG A 175 18.05 22.03 -1.73
C ARG A 175 17.48 21.48 -0.41
N ILE A 176 16.31 21.98 0.01
CA ILE A 176 15.56 21.51 1.19
C ILE A 176 14.69 20.29 0.86
N LEU A 177 14.18 20.17 -0.37
CA LEU A 177 13.44 19.00 -0.88
C LEU A 177 14.35 17.82 -1.27
N ALA A 178 15.55 18.10 -1.80
CA ALA A 178 16.51 17.10 -2.23
C ALA A 178 16.85 16.02 -1.18
N PRO A 179 16.99 16.31 0.14
CA PRO A 179 17.22 15.26 1.12
C PRO A 179 16.02 14.31 1.29
N VAL A 180 14.78 14.79 1.19
CA VAL A 180 13.58 13.94 1.32
C VAL A 180 13.42 13.03 0.09
N THR A 181 13.68 13.54 -1.12
CA THR A 181 13.67 12.72 -2.34
C THR A 181 14.91 11.82 -2.50
N ARG A 182 16.01 12.12 -1.80
CA ARG A 182 17.20 11.24 -1.74
C ARG A 182 17.01 9.99 -0.88
N ILE A 183 16.01 9.96 0.00
CA ILE A 183 15.78 8.79 0.86
C ILE A 183 15.36 7.58 0.01
N VAL A 184 14.56 7.80 -1.04
CA VAL A 184 14.09 6.76 -1.97
C VAL A 184 14.86 6.83 -3.29
N ASP A 185 16.11 6.38 -3.28
CA ASP A 185 16.96 6.28 -4.48
C ASP A 185 16.80 4.97 -5.27
N ARG A 186 16.01 4.02 -4.75
CA ARG A 186 15.69 2.72 -5.35
C ARG A 186 14.25 2.32 -5.02
N PRO A 187 13.54 1.60 -5.93
CA PRO A 187 12.15 1.19 -5.71
C PRO A 187 11.90 0.41 -4.42
N TRP A 188 12.83 -0.47 -4.01
CA TRP A 188 12.69 -1.28 -2.80
C TRP A 188 12.65 -0.46 -1.50
N LYS A 189 13.23 0.76 -1.50
CA LYS A 189 13.18 1.66 -0.35
C LYS A 189 11.78 2.22 -0.10
N MET A 190 10.82 1.96 -0.98
CA MET A 190 9.40 2.21 -0.70
C MET A 190 8.83 1.26 0.35
N TYR A 191 9.45 0.11 0.62
CA TYR A 191 9.00 -0.81 1.67
C TYR A 191 8.98 -0.17 3.07
N PRO A 192 10.10 0.40 3.59
CA PRO A 192 10.06 1.07 4.89
C PRO A 192 9.14 2.30 4.91
N VAL A 193 8.96 2.99 3.77
CA VAL A 193 7.98 4.09 3.66
C VAL A 193 6.56 3.52 3.84
N GLY A 194 6.25 2.41 3.15
CA GLY A 194 4.99 1.69 3.31
C GLY A 194 4.74 1.25 4.75
N VAL A 195 5.76 0.74 5.45
CA VAL A 195 5.67 0.39 6.87
C VAL A 195 5.27 1.60 7.72
N LEU A 196 5.88 2.76 7.50
CA LEU A 196 5.54 3.99 8.23
C LEU A 196 4.09 4.44 7.98
N PHE A 197 3.59 4.27 6.76
CA PHE A 197 2.18 4.54 6.42
C PHE A 197 1.25 3.49 7.03
N GLY A 198 1.65 2.22 7.04
CA GLY A 198 0.89 1.13 7.64
C GLY A 198 0.71 1.25 9.15
N LEU A 199 1.54 2.04 9.84
CA LEU A 199 1.32 2.40 11.24
C LEU A 199 0.07 3.29 11.43
N GLY A 200 -0.49 3.86 10.35
CA GLY A 200 -1.80 4.51 10.36
C GLY A 200 -2.88 3.52 10.81
N PHE A 201 -3.39 3.74 12.03
CA PHE A 201 -4.22 2.75 12.72
C PHE A 201 -5.64 2.61 12.14
N ASP A 202 -6.12 3.55 11.34
CA ASP A 202 -7.47 3.53 10.75
C ASP A 202 -7.69 2.32 9.83
N THR A 203 -6.69 1.94 9.05
CA THR A 203 -6.78 0.77 8.16
C THR A 203 -6.66 -0.54 8.94
N ALA A 204 -5.70 -0.60 9.86
CA ALA A 204 -5.49 -1.77 10.71
C ALA A 204 -6.71 -2.07 11.59
N SER A 205 -7.36 -1.03 12.13
CA SER A 205 -8.60 -1.14 12.90
C SER A 205 -9.80 -1.56 12.06
N SER A 206 -9.95 -1.04 10.84
CA SER A 206 -11.02 -1.44 9.92
C SER A 206 -10.99 -2.94 9.60
N ILE A 207 -9.81 -3.47 9.29
CA ILE A 207 -9.64 -4.90 8.96
C ILE A 207 -9.68 -5.75 10.23
N ALA A 208 -9.18 -5.24 11.35
CA ALA A 208 -9.32 -5.89 12.66
C ALA A 208 -10.79 -6.06 13.04
N LEU A 209 -11.65 -5.06 12.82
CA LEU A 209 -13.08 -5.17 13.07
C LEU A 209 -13.73 -6.23 12.17
N LEU A 210 -13.32 -6.34 10.89
CA LEU A 210 -13.76 -7.42 10.02
C LEU A 210 -13.27 -8.80 10.50
N ALA A 211 -12.03 -8.88 10.99
CA ALA A 211 -11.45 -10.11 11.55
C ALA A 211 -12.17 -10.54 12.83
N VAL A 212 -12.47 -9.61 13.74
CA VAL A 212 -13.28 -9.86 14.95
C VAL A 212 -14.71 -10.25 14.57
N SER A 213 -15.31 -9.60 13.56
CA SER A 213 -16.64 -9.96 13.06
C SER A 213 -16.65 -11.36 12.43
N ALA A 214 -15.55 -11.77 11.79
CA ALA A 214 -15.37 -13.13 11.31
C ALA A 214 -15.25 -14.11 12.49
N LEU A 215 -14.41 -13.81 13.49
CA LEU A 215 -14.24 -14.62 14.70
C LEU A 215 -15.51 -14.80 15.53
N ALA A 216 -16.34 -13.75 15.62
CA ALA A 216 -17.60 -13.77 16.35
C ALA A 216 -18.66 -14.64 15.66
N LYS A 217 -18.50 -14.95 14.36
CA LYS A 217 -19.35 -15.92 13.67
C LYS A 217 -18.96 -17.32 14.12
N ARG A 218 -19.95 -18.06 14.62
CA ARG A 218 -19.83 -19.49 14.91
C ARG A 218 -20.32 -20.28 13.70
N ASP A 219 -19.68 -21.40 13.43
CA ASP A 219 -20.13 -22.36 12.42
C ASP A 219 -21.40 -23.09 12.91
N ALA A 220 -22.11 -23.78 12.01
CA ALA A 220 -23.41 -24.41 12.26
C ALA A 220 -23.41 -25.41 13.44
N TYR A 221 -22.24 -25.90 13.81
CA TYR A 221 -22.00 -26.85 14.92
C TYR A 221 -21.61 -26.16 16.24
N GLY A 222 -21.65 -24.83 16.33
CA GLY A 222 -21.27 -24.07 17.52
C GLY A 222 -19.75 -23.95 17.72
N ASN A 223 -18.95 -24.45 16.80
CA ASN A 223 -17.49 -24.34 16.81
C ASN A 223 -17.06 -22.98 16.27
N GLY A 224 -16.06 -22.37 16.89
CA GLY A 224 -15.41 -21.17 16.36
C GLY A 224 -14.72 -21.47 15.03
N ILE A 225 -14.75 -20.53 14.10
CA ILE A 225 -13.98 -20.62 12.85
C ILE A 225 -12.49 -20.75 13.23
N SER A 226 -11.77 -21.67 12.57
CA SER A 226 -10.33 -21.87 12.82
C SER A 226 -9.56 -20.55 12.66
N SER A 227 -8.68 -20.26 13.61
CA SER A 227 -7.81 -19.07 13.60
C SER A 227 -6.96 -18.95 12.32
N ALA A 228 -6.68 -20.07 11.65
CA ALA A 228 -5.98 -20.10 10.36
C ALA A 228 -6.76 -19.40 9.22
N SER A 229 -8.09 -19.42 9.26
CA SER A 229 -8.93 -18.82 8.22
C SER A 229 -9.00 -17.29 8.30
N ILE A 230 -8.60 -16.69 9.42
CA ILE A 230 -8.61 -15.23 9.62
C ILE A 230 -7.54 -14.56 8.79
N VAL A 231 -6.40 -15.24 8.57
CA VAL A 231 -5.26 -14.72 7.81
C VAL A 231 -5.60 -14.48 6.34
N ILE A 232 -6.67 -15.12 5.83
CA ILE A 232 -7.16 -14.89 4.46
C ILE A 232 -7.67 -13.45 4.27
N LEU A 233 -8.24 -12.83 5.31
CA LEU A 233 -8.76 -11.45 5.23
C LEU A 233 -7.65 -10.42 4.96
N PRO A 234 -6.56 -10.33 5.75
CA PRO A 234 -5.45 -9.44 5.42
C PRO A 234 -4.75 -9.82 4.12
N LEU A 235 -4.68 -11.10 3.75
CA LEU A 235 -4.11 -11.49 2.46
C LEU A 235 -4.92 -10.96 1.28
N LEU A 236 -6.25 -11.03 1.33
CA LEU A 236 -7.14 -10.46 0.31
C LEU A 236 -7.08 -8.93 0.28
N PHE A 237 -6.97 -8.29 1.44
CA PHE A 237 -6.71 -6.85 1.53
C PHE A 237 -5.39 -6.49 0.83
N THR A 238 -4.30 -7.20 1.16
CA THR A 238 -2.99 -7.02 0.52
C THR A 238 -3.05 -7.29 -0.99
N ALA A 239 -3.79 -8.29 -1.43
CA ALA A 239 -3.96 -8.59 -2.85
C ALA A 239 -4.65 -7.45 -3.61
N GLY A 240 -5.71 -6.87 -3.04
CA GLY A 240 -6.38 -5.69 -3.61
C GLY A 240 -5.45 -4.46 -3.64
N MET A 241 -4.83 -4.16 -2.49
CA MET A 241 -3.98 -2.99 -2.34
C MET A 241 -2.74 -3.04 -3.26
N THR A 242 -2.02 -4.16 -3.29
CA THR A 242 -0.81 -4.33 -4.11
C THR A 242 -1.08 -4.21 -5.60
N LEU A 243 -2.27 -4.62 -6.07
CA LEU A 243 -2.67 -4.48 -7.46
C LEU A 243 -2.83 -3.00 -7.85
N VAL A 244 -3.55 -2.22 -7.05
CA VAL A 244 -3.86 -0.81 -7.34
C VAL A 244 -2.63 0.07 -7.17
N ASP A 245 -1.87 -0.09 -6.08
CA ASP A 245 -0.64 0.68 -5.86
C ASP A 245 0.40 0.41 -6.97
N SER A 246 0.50 -0.84 -7.44
CA SER A 246 1.39 -1.19 -8.55
C SER A 246 0.90 -0.63 -9.89
N LEU A 247 -0.41 -0.56 -10.10
CA LEU A 247 -0.99 0.11 -11.27
C LEU A 247 -0.65 1.60 -11.28
N ASP A 248 -0.71 2.29 -10.14
CA ASP A 248 -0.31 3.70 -10.02
C ASP A 248 1.14 3.93 -10.50
N SER A 249 2.08 3.11 -10.02
CA SER A 249 3.48 3.17 -10.47
C SER A 249 3.66 2.91 -11.96
N VAL A 250 2.86 2.00 -12.54
CA VAL A 250 2.94 1.64 -13.95
C VAL A 250 2.33 2.72 -14.85
N LEU A 251 1.19 3.30 -14.45
CA LEU A 251 0.48 4.32 -15.21
C LEU A 251 1.23 5.65 -15.27
N MET A 252 2.11 5.88 -14.31
CA MET A 252 2.94 7.07 -14.24
C MET A 252 4.15 7.06 -15.19
N LEU A 253 4.62 5.87 -15.61
CA LEU A 253 5.79 5.68 -16.48
C LEU A 253 5.47 5.85 -17.96
#